data_AF-A0A950H6P5-F1
#
_entry.id   AF-A0A950H6P5-F1
#
_cell.length_a   1.000
_cell.length_b   1.000
_cell.length_c   1.000
_cell.angle_alpha   90.00
_cell.angle_beta   90.00
_cell.angle_gamma   90.00
#
_symmetry.space_group_name_H-M   'P 1'
#
loop_
_entity.id
_entity.type
_entity.pdbx_description
1 polymer ?
#
loop_
_entity_poly.entity_id
_entity_poly.type
_entity_poly.pdbx_seq_one_letter_code
_entity_poly.pdbx_strand_id
1 'polypeptide(L)' 'MAMRERFTVTELTALRNDLLQSGMIDSRDAAELLQVFLMGRGYGVSPQAALDAAFRVESAGCSMPILQQELEKLALVM' A
#
# COMPACT_ATOMS: atom_id res chain seq x y z
N MET A 1 22.55 -6.46 -6.84
CA MET A 1 22.10 -5.77 -5.62
C MET A 1 20.66 -6.23 -5.39
N ALA A 2 20.43 -7.16 -4.47
CA ALA A 2 19.07 -7.59 -4.15
C ALA A 2 18.43 -6.48 -3.32
N MET A 3 17.63 -5.63 -3.96
CA MET A 3 16.67 -4.78 -3.25
C MET A 3 15.87 -5.75 -2.38
N ARG A 4 16.05 -5.69 -1.06
CA ARG A 4 15.25 -6.49 -0.13
C ARG A 4 13.82 -6.05 -0.33
N GLU A 5 13.08 -6.78 -1.16
CA GLU A 5 11.64 -6.58 -1.32
C GLU A 5 11.04 -6.77 0.06
N ARG A 6 10.70 -5.66 0.75
CA ARG A 6 10.12 -5.70 2.10
C ARG A 6 8.76 -6.40 2.11
N PHE A 7 8.15 -6.45 0.93
CA PHE A 7 6.89 -7.10 0.63
C PHE A 7 7.13 -8.05 -0.54
N THR A 8 6.66 -9.27 -0.42
CA THR A 8 6.73 -10.22 -1.53
C THR A 8 5.70 -9.87 -2.61
N VAL A 9 5.99 -10.23 -3.86
CA VAL A 9 5.05 -10.03 -4.99
C VAL A 9 3.68 -10.67 -4.71
N THR A 10 3.65 -11.80 -4.00
CA THR A 10 2.41 -12.48 -3.62
C THR A 10 1.55 -11.62 -2.68
N GLU A 11 2.16 -11.01 -1.66
CA GLU A 11 1.46 -10.15 -0.70
C GLU A 11 0.96 -8.86 -1.36
N LEU A 12 1.79 -8.27 -2.23
CA LEU A 12 1.39 -7.11 -3.04
C LEU A 12 0.22 -7.45 -3.96
N THR A 13 0.23 -8.65 -4.55
CA THR A 13 -0.85 -9.17 -5.40
C THR A 13 -2.14 -9.40 -4.65
N ALA A 14 -2.08 -9.95 -3.44
CA ALA A 14 -3.25 -10.05 -2.58
C ALA A 14 -3.81 -8.65 -2.26
N LEU A 15 -2.97 -7.74 -1.76
CA LEU A 15 -3.36 -6.38 -1.41
C LEU A 15 -3.95 -5.59 -2.59
N ARG A 16 -3.35 -5.69 -3.79
CA ARG A 16 -3.92 -5.08 -4.99
C ARG A 16 -5.30 -5.67 -5.32
N ASN A 17 -5.47 -6.97 -5.20
CA ASN A 17 -6.78 -7.58 -5.44
C ASN A 17 -7.79 -7.10 -4.40
N ASP A 18 -7.43 -6.99 -3.12
CA ASP A 18 -8.30 -6.40 -2.10
C ASP A 18 -8.67 -4.95 -2.42
N LEU A 19 -7.72 -4.13 -2.88
CA LEU A 19 -7.97 -2.75 -3.31
C LEU A 19 -8.86 -2.68 -4.55
N LEU A 20 -8.65 -3.56 -5.53
CA LEU A 20 -9.46 -3.64 -6.76
C LEU A 20 -10.85 -4.23 -6.52
N GLN A 21 -10.98 -5.21 -5.62
CA GLN A 21 -12.26 -5.78 -5.20
C GLN A 21 -13.03 -4.81 -4.31
N SER A 22 -12.32 -4.05 -3.47
CA SER A 22 -12.83 -2.86 -2.80
C SER A 22 -12.97 -1.67 -3.75
N GLY A 23 -12.95 -1.87 -5.08
CA GLY A 23 -12.99 -0.84 -6.13
C GLY A 23 -14.27 0.03 -6.18
N MET A 24 -15.00 0.14 -5.08
CA MET A 24 -16.10 1.07 -4.83
C MET A 24 -15.93 1.83 -3.50
N ILE A 25 -14.74 1.85 -2.90
CA ILE A 25 -14.55 2.45 -1.59
C ILE A 25 -13.62 3.67 -1.69
N ASP A 26 -14.03 4.75 -1.04
CA ASP A 26 -13.26 5.97 -0.82
C ASP A 26 -11.78 5.70 -0.54
N SER A 27 -10.90 6.59 -1.00
CA SER A 27 -9.44 6.58 -0.74
C SER A 27 -9.07 6.37 0.74
N ARG A 28 -9.99 6.60 1.67
CA ARG A 28 -9.87 6.30 3.10
C ARG A 28 -9.81 4.82 3.42
N ASP A 29 -10.66 3.98 2.85
CA ASP A 29 -10.63 2.54 3.13
C ASP A 29 -9.42 1.88 2.48
N ALA A 30 -9.04 2.33 1.28
CA ALA A 30 -7.76 1.95 0.68
C ALA A 30 -6.58 2.31 1.59
N ALA A 31 -6.60 3.49 2.22
CA ALA A 31 -5.59 3.90 3.19
C ALA A 31 -5.61 3.09 4.48
N GLU A 32 -6.78 2.65 4.94
CA GLU A 32 -6.91 1.78 6.10
C GLU A 32 -6.32 0.40 5.81
N LEU A 33 -6.62 -0.19 4.65
CA LEU A 33 -6.02 -1.45 4.21
C LEU A 33 -4.48 -1.37 4.14
N LEU A 34 -3.94 -0.28 3.56
CA LEU A 34 -2.51 -0.03 3.53
C LEU A 34 -1.91 0.10 4.95
N GLN A 35 -2.59 0.82 5.85
CA GLN A 35 -2.16 0.96 7.25
C GLN A 35 -2.16 -0.38 7.98
N VAL A 36 -3.25 -1.14 7.91
CA VAL A 36 -3.39 -2.43 8.60
C VAL A 36 -2.33 -3.42 8.09
N PHE A 37 -2.08 -3.44 6.78
CA PHE A 37 -1.05 -4.26 6.17
C PHE A 37 0.37 -3.91 6.65
N LEU A 38 0.65 -2.64 6.86
CA LEU A 38 1.94 -2.15 7.35
C LEU A 38 2.08 -2.34 8.87
N MET A 39 1.03 -2.04 9.64
CA MET A 39 0.96 -2.30 11.08
C MET A 39 1.12 -3.79 11.41
N GLY A 40 0.52 -4.68 10.61
CA GLY A 40 0.69 -6.13 10.74
C GLY A 40 2.14 -6.61 10.57
N ARG A 41 3.02 -5.78 9.99
CA ARG A 41 4.46 -6.03 9.88
C ARG A 41 5.32 -5.26 10.88
N GLY A 42 4.70 -4.47 11.76
CA GLY A 42 5.40 -3.64 12.72
C GLY A 42 5.84 -2.27 12.18
N TYR A 43 5.32 -1.84 11.03
CA TYR A 43 5.54 -0.48 10.52
C TYR A 43 4.46 0.47 11.06
N GLY A 44 4.88 1.50 11.77
CA GLY A 44 4.00 2.58 12.21
C GLY A 44 3.76 3.57 11.07
N VAL A 45 2.55 3.62 10.54
CA VAL A 45 2.22 4.46 9.39
C VAL A 45 1.22 5.52 9.80
N SER A 46 1.50 6.76 9.42
CA SER A 46 0.58 7.86 9.67
C SER A 46 -0.64 7.76 8.74
N PRO A 47 -1.86 8.02 9.23
CA PRO A 47 -3.07 7.90 8.43
C PRO A 47 -3.09 8.84 7.22
N GLN A 48 -2.46 10.01 7.34
CA GLN A 48 -2.28 10.93 6.21
C GLN A 48 -1.36 10.35 5.14
N ALA A 49 -0.25 9.71 5.52
CA ALA A 49 0.69 9.13 4.58
C ALA A 49 0.06 7.95 3.82
N ALA A 50 -0.69 7.10 4.52
CA ALA A 50 -1.42 6.01 3.87
C ALA A 50 -2.51 6.51 2.92
N LEU A 51 -3.17 7.63 3.25
CA LEU A 51 -4.15 8.27 2.37
C LEU A 51 -3.50 8.81 1.10
N ASP A 52 -2.36 9.49 1.23
CA ASP A 52 -1.58 10.01 0.10
C ASP A 52 -1.14 8.86 -0.82
N ALA A 53 -0.66 7.75 -0.24
CA ALA A 53 -0.27 6.56 -0.96
C ALA A 53 -1.46 5.88 -1.67
N ALA A 54 -2.59 5.71 -0.96
CA ALA A 54 -3.82 5.16 -1.53
C ALA A 54 -4.27 5.99 -2.73
N PHE A 55 -4.34 7.32 -2.58
CA PHE A 55 -4.75 8.23 -3.64
C PHE A 55 -3.82 8.14 -4.86
N ARG A 56 -2.51 8.02 -4.66
CA ARG A 56 -1.52 7.84 -5.74
C ARG A 56 -1.68 6.49 -6.44
N VAL A 57 -1.89 5.42 -5.68
CA VAL A 57 -2.10 4.07 -6.19
C VAL A 57 -3.39 4.02 -7.01
N GLU A 58 -4.48 4.59 -6.50
CA GLU A 58 -5.77 4.70 -7.19
C GLU A 58 -5.67 5.55 -8.46
N SER A 59 -5.04 6.74 -8.37
CA SER A 59 -4.81 7.61 -9.52
C SER A 59 -3.95 6.95 -10.61
N ALA A 60 -3.08 6.01 -10.23
CA ALA A 60 -2.27 5.19 -11.14
C ALA A 60 -2.96 3.87 -11.56
N GLY A 61 -4.25 3.67 -11.26
CA GLY A 61 -5.02 2.50 -11.64
C GLY A 61 -4.63 1.21 -10.90
N CYS A 62 -4.22 1.33 -9.63
CA CYS A 62 -3.75 0.22 -8.80
C CYS A 62 -2.58 -0.55 -9.42
N SER A 63 -1.69 0.17 -10.13
CA SER A 63 -0.52 -0.41 -10.77
C SER A 63 0.43 -1.04 -9.73
N MET A 64 0.83 -2.29 -9.96
CA MET A 64 1.79 -3.02 -9.12
C MET A 64 3.07 -2.28 -8.76
N PRO A 65 3.80 -1.69 -9.72
CA PRO A 65 5.05 -0.99 -9.40
C PRO A 65 4.82 0.25 -8.53
N ILE A 66 3.67 0.91 -8.67
CA ILE A 66 3.30 2.07 -7.85
C ILE A 66 2.93 1.62 -6.44
N LEU A 67 2.11 0.56 -6.31
CA LEU A 67 1.75 -0.02 -5.01
C LEU A 67 3.01 -0.41 -4.22
N GLN A 68 3.94 -1.12 -4.86
CA GLN A 68 5.20 -1.52 -4.22
C GLN A 68 6.01 -0.29 -3.78
N GLN A 69 6.19 0.68 -4.68
CA GLN A 69 6.95 1.88 -4.39
C GLN A 69 6.36 2.67 -3.21
N GLU A 70 5.04 2.85 -3.18
CA GLU A 70 4.37 3.60 -2.12
C GLU A 70 4.45 2.86 -0.78
N LEU A 71 4.26 1.54 -0.75
CA LEU A 71 4.44 0.74 0.46
C LEU A 71 5.88 0.78 0.99
N GLU A 72 6.88 0.71 0.11
CA GLU A 72 8.29 0.84 0.50
C GLU A 72 8.61 2.22 1.06
N LYS A 73 8.02 3.28 0.49
CA LYS A 73 8.10 4.64 1.03
C LYS A 73 7.46 4.73 2.39
N LEU A 74 6.23 4.22 2.57
CA LEU A 74 5.55 4.23 3.87
C LEU A 74 6.34 3.47 4.94
N ALA A 75 6.97 2.35 4.57
CA ALA A 75 7.85 1.60 5.44
C ALA A 75 9.24 2.26 5.67
N LEU A 76 9.62 3.28 4.88
CA LEU A 76 10.86 4.07 5.07
C LEU A 76 10.67 5.27 6.00
N VAL A 77 9.45 5.80 6.11
CA VAL A 77 9.15 6.92 7.01
C VAL A 77 9.09 6.38 8.43
N MET A 78 10.26 6.23 9.06
CA MET A 78 10.41 6.06 10.51
C MET A 78 10.39 7.42 11.20
#